data_AF-A0A2P5YXB1-F1
#
_entry.id   AF-A0A2P5YXB1-F1
#
_cell.length_a   1.000
_cell.length_b   1.000
_cell.length_c   1.000
_cell.angle_alpha   90.00
_cell.angle_beta   90.00
_cell.angle_gamma   90.00
#
_symmetry.space_group_name_H-M   'P 1'
#
loop_
_entity.id
_entity.type
_entity.pdbx_description
1 polymer ?
#
loop_
_entity_poly.entity_id
_entity_poly.type
_entity_poly.pdbx_seq_one_letter_code
_entity_poly.pdbx_strand_id
1 'polypeptide(L)'
;MEIIRTEKTSPQVIVDLLAIGKTMRKTPVVVHNSSAMMLVEHGVDLYQIDQAVAAFGMTMGPFRMMDFVGFEVATAMKIQLSKNFGERFNVLSKLISVMQENIQADETTRKGFYIYDGESKFTPNPDIKMYVNEARSISGLSIDYELMQLSDEEIVEMILFPVVNETCCVLEDKIVVKASDLDVASVTGMGFPEYRGGIIFWADTLGPKYICSKLEKWSKTYGPFFKPCAYLAERASKRESLVNY
;
A
#
# COMPACT_ATOMS: atom_id res chain seq x y z
N MET A 1 5.28 4.12 17.00
CA MET A 1 4.85 5.43 17.54
C MET A 1 4.80 5.30 19.05
N GLU A 2 5.82 5.84 19.71
CA GLU A 2 5.83 5.99 21.16
C GLU A 2 5.27 7.38 21.48
N ILE A 3 4.16 7.45 22.21
CA ILE A 3 3.53 8.71 22.57
C ILE A 3 4.01 9.07 23.97
N ILE A 4 4.98 9.98 24.05
CA ILE A 4 5.52 10.45 25.33
C ILE A 4 4.65 11.61 25.83
N ARG A 5 3.95 11.37 26.93
CA ARG A 5 3.13 12.36 27.61
C ARG A 5 4.01 13.16 28.59
N THR A 6 3.93 14.49 28.51
CA THR A 6 4.48 15.39 29.54
C THR A 6 3.36 15.94 30.43
N GLU A 7 3.71 16.60 31.54
CA GLU A 7 2.73 17.17 32.49
C GLU A 7 1.79 18.21 31.85
N LYS A 8 2.23 18.89 30.77
CA LYS A 8 1.44 19.91 30.07
C LYS A 8 0.66 19.35 28.86
N THR A 9 0.84 18.07 28.53
CA THR A 9 0.19 17.49 27.35
C THR A 9 -1.28 17.18 27.65
N SER A 10 -2.18 17.87 26.96
CA SER A 10 -3.64 17.67 27.10
C SER A 10 -4.02 16.23 26.72
N PRO A 11 -4.94 15.58 27.46
CA PRO A 11 -5.49 14.28 27.11
C PRO A 11 -6.06 14.24 25.68
N GLN A 12 -6.65 15.33 25.21
CA GLN A 12 -7.20 15.42 23.86
C GLN A 12 -6.10 15.30 22.79
N VAL A 13 -4.94 15.91 23.02
CA VAL A 13 -3.79 15.85 22.10
C VAL A 13 -3.25 14.42 21.98
N ILE A 14 -3.30 13.63 23.06
CA ILE A 14 -2.94 12.21 23.04
C ILE A 14 -3.95 11.39 22.23
N VAL A 15 -5.25 11.66 22.39
CA VAL A 15 -6.32 11.00 21.63
C VAL A 15 -6.22 11.34 20.13
N ASP A 16 -5.93 12.60 19.81
CA ASP A 16 -5.74 13.06 18.44
C ASP A 16 -4.47 12.45 17.83
N LEU A 17 -3.37 12.36 18.58
CA LEU A 17 -2.14 11.68 18.16
C LEU A 17 -2.36 10.18 17.95
N LEU A 18 -3.17 9.53 18.78
CA LEU A 18 -3.58 8.14 18.58
C LEU A 18 -4.45 7.99 17.32
N ALA A 19 -5.35 8.93 17.07
CA ALA A 19 -6.20 8.94 15.86
C ALA A 19 -5.37 9.19 14.59
N ILE A 20 -4.41 10.12 14.65
CA ILE A 20 -3.46 10.42 13.57
C ILE A 20 -2.53 9.23 13.36
N GLY A 21 -1.91 8.68 14.41
CA GLY A 21 -1.04 7.50 14.32
C GLY A 21 -1.77 6.26 13.79
N LYS A 22 -3.03 6.10 14.16
CA LYS A 22 -3.92 5.06 13.62
C LYS A 22 -4.24 5.32 12.14
N THR A 23 -4.50 6.56 11.74
CA THR A 23 -4.76 6.92 10.34
C THR A 23 -3.50 6.77 9.48
N MET A 24 -2.35 7.25 9.95
CA MET A 24 -1.06 7.17 9.27
C MET A 24 -0.51 5.75 9.14
N ARG A 25 -0.86 4.82 10.02
CA ARG A 25 -0.57 3.38 9.79
C ARG A 25 -1.52 2.76 8.77
N LYS A 26 -2.77 3.21 8.74
CA LYS A 26 -3.82 2.61 7.89
C LYS A 26 -3.74 3.06 6.44
N THR A 27 -3.49 4.33 6.17
CA THR A 27 -3.51 4.85 4.79
C THR A 27 -2.38 4.27 3.94
N PRO A 28 -1.10 4.29 4.33
CA PRO A 28 0.00 3.72 3.55
C PRO A 28 -0.16 2.20 3.30
N VAL A 29 -0.63 1.45 4.30
CA VAL A 29 -0.88 0.00 4.18
C VAL A 29 -2.00 -0.29 3.20
N VAL A 30 -3.09 0.49 3.22
CA VAL A 30 -4.20 0.26 2.28
C VAL A 30 -3.79 0.60 0.85
N VAL A 31 -3.00 1.66 0.65
CA VAL A 31 -2.51 2.05 -0.68
C VAL A 31 -1.59 0.98 -1.25
N HIS A 32 -0.63 0.52 -0.45
CA HIS A 32 0.29 -0.58 -0.78
C HIS A 32 -0.49 -1.83 -1.21
N ASN A 33 -1.51 -2.20 -0.44
CA ASN A 33 -2.30 -3.38 -0.75
C ASN A 33 -3.20 -3.20 -1.99
N SER A 34 -3.67 -1.99 -2.25
CA SER A 34 -4.54 -1.71 -3.40
C SER A 34 -3.80 -1.79 -4.73
N SER A 35 -2.57 -1.28 -4.80
CA SER A 35 -1.73 -1.40 -6.00
C SER A 35 -1.34 -2.86 -6.27
N ALA A 36 -0.99 -3.61 -5.22
CA ALA A 36 -0.67 -5.04 -5.33
C ALA A 36 -1.85 -5.87 -5.86
N MET A 37 -3.06 -5.66 -5.35
CA MET A 37 -4.26 -6.34 -5.87
C MET A 37 -4.51 -6.04 -7.34
N MET A 38 -4.36 -4.78 -7.74
CA MET A 38 -4.56 -4.38 -9.12
C MET A 38 -3.59 -5.12 -10.05
N LEU A 39 -2.32 -5.25 -9.68
CA LEU A 39 -1.32 -6.03 -10.44
C LEU A 39 -1.76 -7.49 -10.61
N VAL A 40 -2.24 -8.13 -9.55
CA VAL A 40 -2.75 -9.52 -9.60
C VAL A 40 -3.96 -9.66 -10.51
N GLU A 41 -4.91 -8.72 -10.43
CA GLU A 41 -6.08 -8.73 -11.31
C GLU A 41 -5.70 -8.57 -12.78
N HIS A 42 -4.62 -7.84 -13.07
CA HIS A 42 -4.05 -7.71 -14.42
C HIS A 42 -3.10 -8.86 -14.81
N GLY A 43 -2.89 -9.86 -13.94
CA GLY A 43 -2.22 -11.11 -14.28
C GLY A 43 -0.79 -11.27 -13.75
N VAL A 44 -0.28 -10.31 -12.97
CA VAL A 44 1.01 -10.45 -12.30
C VAL A 44 0.90 -11.51 -11.20
N ASP A 45 1.92 -12.36 -11.07
CA ASP A 45 1.92 -13.39 -10.04
C ASP A 45 2.06 -12.77 -8.64
N LEU A 46 1.18 -13.18 -7.71
CA LEU A 46 1.16 -12.58 -6.37
C LEU A 46 2.42 -12.89 -5.56
N TYR A 47 3.04 -14.05 -5.80
CA TYR A 47 4.20 -14.51 -5.05
C TYR A 47 5.44 -13.80 -5.56
N GLN A 48 5.51 -13.54 -6.87
CA GLN A 48 6.49 -12.63 -7.46
C GLN A 48 6.39 -11.23 -6.83
N ILE A 49 5.18 -10.69 -6.66
CA ILE A 49 4.99 -9.39 -6.02
C ILE A 49 5.51 -9.39 -4.57
N ASP A 50 5.10 -10.37 -3.77
CA ASP A 50 5.57 -10.48 -2.38
C ASP A 50 7.09 -10.65 -2.31
N GLN A 51 7.67 -11.43 -3.24
CA GLN A 51 9.11 -11.64 -3.32
C GLN A 51 9.86 -10.35 -3.70
N ALA A 52 9.40 -9.60 -4.70
CA ALA A 52 10.02 -8.35 -5.12
C ALA A 52 9.99 -7.31 -3.98
N VAL A 53 8.85 -7.18 -3.30
CA VAL A 53 8.69 -6.26 -2.17
C VAL A 53 9.55 -6.68 -0.96
N ALA A 54 9.66 -7.99 -0.70
CA ALA A 54 10.56 -8.50 0.33
C ALA A 54 12.04 -8.28 -0.04
N ALA A 55 12.43 -8.53 -1.30
CA ALA A 55 13.78 -8.32 -1.81
C ALA A 55 14.20 -6.85 -1.77
N PHE A 56 13.26 -5.93 -1.96
CA PHE A 56 13.49 -4.50 -1.75
C PHE A 56 13.92 -4.17 -0.31
N GLY A 57 13.44 -4.94 0.67
CA GLY A 57 13.78 -4.84 2.09
C GLY A 57 12.58 -4.66 3.03
N MET A 58 11.34 -4.74 2.54
CA MET A 58 10.16 -4.65 3.40
C MET A 58 10.08 -5.86 4.34
N THR A 59 9.59 -5.67 5.57
CA THR A 59 9.42 -6.75 6.55
C THR A 59 8.58 -7.93 6.02
N MET A 60 7.59 -7.64 5.18
CA MET A 60 6.73 -8.62 4.54
C MET A 60 6.13 -8.05 3.24
N GLY A 61 5.83 -8.93 2.29
CA GLY A 61 5.09 -8.58 1.10
C GLY A 61 3.62 -8.22 1.39
N PRO A 62 2.94 -7.51 0.48
CA PRO A 62 1.57 -7.05 0.66
C PRO A 62 0.56 -8.17 0.94
N PHE A 63 0.68 -9.34 0.29
CA PHE A 63 -0.28 -10.43 0.45
C PHE A 63 -0.07 -11.16 1.77
N ARG A 64 1.18 -11.40 2.17
CA ARG A 64 1.50 -11.92 3.50
C ARG A 64 1.06 -10.95 4.61
N MET A 65 1.19 -9.63 4.39
CA MET A 65 0.67 -8.62 5.32
C MET A 65 -0.85 -8.70 5.44
N MET A 66 -1.52 -8.94 4.32
CA MET A 66 -2.97 -9.07 4.31
C MET A 66 -3.48 -10.28 5.09
N ASP A 67 -2.84 -11.43 4.93
CA ASP A 67 -3.16 -12.63 5.70
C ASP A 67 -2.93 -12.41 7.20
N PHE A 68 -1.87 -11.68 7.56
CA PHE A 68 -1.58 -11.34 8.95
C PHE A 68 -2.61 -10.37 9.57
N VAL A 69 -3.04 -9.36 8.82
CA VAL A 69 -4.04 -8.38 9.27
C VAL A 69 -5.46 -8.96 9.29
N GLY A 70 -5.75 -9.88 8.36
CA GLY A 70 -7.06 -10.48 8.14
C GLY A 70 -7.93 -9.71 7.16
N PHE A 71 -8.70 -10.45 6.35
CA PHE A 71 -9.53 -9.89 5.28
C PHE A 71 -10.67 -9.00 5.80
N GLU A 72 -11.25 -9.31 6.96
CA GLU A 72 -12.33 -8.49 7.54
C GLU A 72 -11.86 -7.07 7.85
N VAL A 73 -10.67 -6.97 8.45
CA VAL A 73 -10.05 -5.68 8.78
C VAL A 73 -9.68 -4.93 7.50
N ALA A 74 -9.12 -5.62 6.50
CA ALA A 74 -8.81 -5.02 5.21
C ALA A 74 -10.06 -4.47 4.50
N THR A 75 -11.16 -5.24 4.48
CA THR A 75 -12.44 -4.82 3.90
C THR A 75 -13.04 -3.63 4.65
N ALA A 76 -13.04 -3.65 5.98
CA ALA A 76 -13.52 -2.52 6.78
C ALA A 76 -12.69 -1.25 6.55
N MET A 77 -11.36 -1.36 6.47
CA MET A 77 -10.47 -0.23 6.15
C MET A 77 -10.74 0.33 4.76
N LYS A 78 -10.91 -0.55 3.76
CA LYS A 78 -11.26 -0.16 2.39
C LYS A 78 -12.55 0.65 2.37
N ILE A 79 -13.63 0.14 2.97
CA ILE A 79 -14.93 0.83 3.02
C ILE A 79 -14.80 2.22 3.66
N GLN A 80 -14.06 2.31 4.77
CA GLN A 80 -13.88 3.58 5.49
C GLN A 80 -13.09 4.60 4.64
N LEU A 81 -12.03 4.17 3.95
CA LEU A 81 -11.22 5.04 3.11
C LEU A 81 -11.95 5.44 1.83
N SER A 82 -12.67 4.54 1.16
CA SER A 82 -13.48 4.88 -0.01
C SER A 82 -14.59 5.88 0.34
N LYS A 83 -15.18 5.80 1.55
CA LYS A 83 -16.15 6.81 2.02
C LYS A 83 -15.53 8.18 2.24
N ASN A 84 -14.32 8.22 2.80
CA ASN A 84 -13.68 9.48 3.18
C ASN A 84 -12.91 10.15 2.04
N PHE A 85 -12.37 9.37 1.11
CA PHE A 85 -11.44 9.83 0.07
C PHE A 85 -11.92 9.51 -1.36
N GLY A 86 -13.13 8.95 -1.51
CA GLY A 86 -13.84 8.83 -2.78
C GLY A 86 -13.13 7.98 -3.83
N GLU A 87 -13.16 8.44 -5.09
CA GLU A 87 -12.64 7.72 -6.26
C GLU A 87 -11.16 7.36 -6.16
N ARG A 88 -10.37 8.13 -5.40
CA ARG A 88 -8.93 7.91 -5.21
C ARG A 88 -8.61 6.57 -4.56
N PHE A 89 -9.51 6.05 -3.73
CA PHE A 89 -9.37 4.76 -3.04
C PHE A 89 -10.44 3.75 -3.49
N ASN A 90 -11.07 3.98 -4.64
CA ASN A 90 -12.07 3.09 -5.20
C ASN A 90 -11.44 2.00 -6.09
N VAL A 91 -10.30 1.44 -5.68
CA VAL A 91 -9.74 0.26 -6.36
C VAL A 91 -10.62 -0.93 -6.00
N LEU A 92 -11.58 -1.20 -6.88
CA LEU A 92 -12.65 -2.19 -6.73
C LEU A 92 -12.15 -3.62 -6.92
N SER A 93 -10.97 -3.97 -6.37
CA SER A 93 -10.57 -5.37 -6.41
C SER A 93 -11.61 -6.23 -5.71
N LYS A 94 -12.04 -7.27 -6.43
CA LYS A 94 -13.04 -8.26 -5.97
C LYS A 94 -12.38 -9.48 -5.34
N LEU A 95 -11.06 -9.60 -5.45
CA LEU A 95 -10.29 -10.75 -4.96
C LEU A 95 -10.53 -11.02 -3.48
N ILE A 96 -10.46 -9.99 -2.61
CA ILE A 96 -10.74 -10.18 -1.18
C ILE A 96 -12.18 -10.70 -0.97
N SER A 97 -13.17 -10.14 -1.66
CA SER A 97 -14.57 -10.55 -1.50
C SER A 97 -14.77 -12.01 -1.91
N VAL A 98 -14.24 -12.40 -3.07
CA VAL A 98 -14.26 -13.79 -3.55
C VAL A 98 -13.57 -14.72 -2.55
N MET A 99 -12.39 -14.35 -2.06
CA MET A 99 -11.68 -15.14 -1.07
C MET A 99 -12.42 -15.24 0.26
N GLN A 100 -13.02 -14.16 0.75
CA GLN A 100 -13.81 -14.17 2.00
C GLN A 100 -15.00 -15.11 1.89
N GLU A 101 -15.75 -15.06 0.79
CA GLU A 101 -16.91 -15.93 0.56
C GLU A 101 -16.50 -17.41 0.49
N ASN A 102 -15.40 -17.72 -0.20
CA ASN A 102 -14.92 -19.10 -0.36
C ASN A 102 -14.20 -19.66 0.87
N ILE A 103 -13.48 -18.83 1.64
CA ILE A 103 -12.71 -19.25 2.82
C ILE A 103 -13.60 -19.34 4.06
N GLN A 104 -14.59 -18.45 4.22
CA GLN A 104 -15.57 -18.58 5.32
C GLN A 104 -16.40 -19.87 5.23
N ALA A 105 -16.57 -20.43 4.03
CA ALA A 105 -17.22 -21.73 3.85
C ALA A 105 -16.38 -22.92 4.34
N ASP A 106 -15.07 -22.73 4.56
CA ASP A 106 -14.13 -23.74 5.08
C ASP A 106 -13.69 -23.35 6.49
N GLU A 107 -14.56 -23.58 7.48
CA GLU A 107 -14.37 -23.21 8.91
C GLU A 107 -13.10 -23.80 9.56
N THR A 108 -12.37 -24.69 8.88
CA THR A 108 -11.31 -25.50 9.49
C THR A 108 -9.89 -25.02 9.23
N THR A 109 -9.68 -24.00 8.37
CA THR A 109 -8.32 -23.73 7.88
C THR A 109 -7.87 -22.27 7.95
N ARG A 110 -6.63 -22.09 8.45
CA ARG A 110 -5.87 -20.82 8.41
C ARG A 110 -5.36 -20.56 6.99
N LYS A 111 -6.29 -20.39 6.05
CA LYS A 111 -6.02 -20.16 4.62
C LYS A 111 -6.27 -18.70 4.29
N GLY A 112 -5.31 -18.09 3.60
CA GLY A 112 -5.46 -16.80 2.94
C GLY A 112 -4.82 -16.87 1.55
N PHE A 113 -3.97 -15.91 1.22
CA PHE A 113 -3.06 -16.00 0.07
C PHE A 113 -2.02 -17.11 0.23
N TYR A 114 -1.71 -17.44 1.49
CA TYR A 114 -0.86 -18.54 1.89
C TYR A 114 -1.59 -19.52 2.81
N ILE A 115 -1.03 -20.72 2.93
CA ILE A 115 -1.43 -21.74 3.91
C ILE A 115 -0.38 -21.75 5.01
N TYR A 116 -0.81 -21.67 6.26
CA TYR A 116 0.08 -21.62 7.42
C TYR A 116 0.07 -22.96 8.19
N ASP A 117 1.23 -23.60 8.28
CA ASP A 117 1.46 -24.84 9.05
C ASP A 117 2.27 -24.52 10.32
N GLY A 118 1.60 -23.93 11.30
CA GLY A 118 2.21 -23.39 12.53
C GLY A 118 2.56 -21.90 12.45
N GLU A 119 3.42 -21.42 13.38
CA GLU A 119 3.70 -19.97 13.53
C GLU A 119 4.70 -19.41 12.51
N SER A 120 5.50 -20.24 11.84
CA SER A 120 6.61 -19.75 10.99
C SER A 120 6.69 -20.36 9.60
N LYS A 121 5.96 -21.45 9.32
CA LYS A 121 5.97 -22.08 7.99
C LYS A 121 4.70 -21.70 7.23
N PHE A 122 4.90 -21.22 6.01
CA PHE A 122 3.81 -20.91 5.10
C PHE A 122 4.16 -21.39 3.70
N THR A 123 3.15 -21.80 2.94
CA THR A 123 3.28 -22.23 1.55
C THR A 123 2.24 -21.53 0.67
N PRO A 124 2.51 -21.36 -0.63
CA PRO A 124 1.51 -20.89 -1.59
C PRO A 124 0.17 -21.62 -1.47
N ASN A 125 -0.94 -20.88 -1.48
CA ASN A 125 -2.27 -21.45 -1.57
C ASN A 125 -2.53 -21.93 -3.01
N PRO A 126 -2.73 -23.24 -3.28
CA PRO A 126 -2.96 -23.75 -4.62
C PRO A 126 -4.25 -23.22 -5.26
N ASP A 127 -5.23 -22.82 -4.44
CA ASP A 127 -6.55 -22.36 -4.90
C ASP A 127 -6.52 -20.89 -5.35
N ILE A 128 -5.43 -20.16 -5.10
CA ILE A 128 -5.39 -18.71 -5.36
C ILE A 128 -5.64 -18.35 -6.83
N LYS A 129 -5.18 -19.18 -7.76
CA LYS A 129 -5.38 -18.97 -9.20
C LYS A 129 -6.87 -19.02 -9.56
N MET A 130 -7.64 -19.86 -8.88
CA MET A 130 -9.09 -19.95 -9.07
C MET A 130 -9.76 -18.64 -8.62
N TYR A 131 -9.45 -18.17 -7.41
CA TYR A 131 -10.01 -16.92 -6.88
C TYR A 131 -9.63 -15.69 -7.70
N VAL A 132 -8.39 -15.61 -8.18
CA VAL A 132 -7.93 -14.51 -9.05
C VAL A 132 -8.67 -14.53 -10.39
N ASN A 133 -8.88 -15.70 -10.99
CA ASN A 133 -9.62 -15.82 -12.24
C ASN A 133 -11.11 -15.45 -12.07
N GLU A 134 -11.73 -15.86 -10.98
CA GLU A 134 -13.10 -15.49 -10.65
C GLU A 134 -13.24 -13.98 -10.42
N ALA A 135 -12.37 -13.39 -9.59
CA ALA A 135 -12.34 -11.95 -9.35
C ALA A 135 -12.15 -11.15 -10.65
N ARG A 136 -11.24 -11.60 -11.53
CA ARG A 136 -11.02 -10.99 -12.84
C ARG A 136 -12.27 -11.07 -13.72
N SER A 137 -12.95 -12.22 -13.73
CA SER A 137 -14.20 -12.42 -14.49
C SER A 137 -15.32 -11.50 -13.99
N ILE A 138 -15.48 -11.34 -12.68
CA ILE A 138 -16.49 -10.43 -12.09
C ILE A 138 -16.19 -8.98 -12.43
N SER A 139 -14.91 -8.59 -12.38
CA SER A 139 -14.47 -7.22 -12.66
C SER A 139 -14.40 -6.88 -14.17
N GLY A 140 -14.57 -7.87 -15.06
CA GLY A 140 -14.46 -7.68 -16.51
C GLY A 140 -13.06 -7.25 -16.97
N LEU A 141 -12.04 -7.53 -16.16
CA LEU A 141 -10.65 -7.16 -16.45
C LEU A 141 -10.00 -8.20 -17.35
N SER A 142 -9.02 -7.77 -18.15
CA SER A 142 -8.22 -8.66 -18.99
C SER A 142 -6.78 -8.66 -18.52
N ILE A 143 -6.04 -9.71 -18.92
CA ILE A 143 -4.62 -9.82 -18.62
C ILE A 143 -3.86 -8.72 -19.37
N ASP A 144 -3.02 -7.99 -18.65
CA ASP A 144 -2.09 -7.02 -19.21
C ASP A 144 -0.70 -7.67 -19.32
N TYR A 145 -0.33 -8.05 -20.54
CA TYR A 145 0.94 -8.70 -20.80
C TYR A 145 2.14 -7.79 -20.55
N GLU A 146 1.98 -6.46 -20.61
CA GLU A 146 3.08 -5.54 -20.26
C GLU A 146 3.34 -5.60 -18.74
N LEU A 147 2.28 -5.64 -17.93
CA LEU A 147 2.41 -5.77 -16.48
C LEU A 147 3.01 -7.12 -16.05
N MET A 148 2.73 -8.20 -16.78
CA MET A 148 3.32 -9.52 -16.50
C MET A 148 4.84 -9.58 -16.73
N GLN A 149 5.41 -8.64 -17.48
CA GLN A 149 6.84 -8.58 -17.80
C GLN A 149 7.59 -7.54 -16.98
N LEU A 150 6.96 -6.97 -15.94
CA LEU A 150 7.63 -6.02 -15.06
C LEU A 150 8.79 -6.69 -14.33
N SER A 151 9.89 -5.94 -14.22
CA SER A 151 10.99 -6.26 -13.32
C SER A 151 10.59 -6.13 -11.86
N ASP A 152 11.36 -6.74 -10.95
CA ASP A 152 11.15 -6.61 -9.51
C ASP A 152 11.18 -5.14 -9.06
N GLU A 153 12.08 -4.33 -9.64
CA GLU A 153 12.16 -2.90 -9.40
C GLU A 153 10.87 -2.18 -9.82
N GLU A 154 10.34 -2.48 -11.01
CA GLU A 154 9.11 -1.84 -11.50
C GLU A 154 7.87 -2.26 -10.70
N ILE A 155 7.81 -3.51 -10.23
CA ILE A 155 6.78 -3.98 -9.30
C ILE A 155 6.82 -3.14 -8.02
N VAL A 156 8.02 -2.97 -7.44
CA VAL A 156 8.22 -2.19 -6.23
C VAL A 156 7.84 -0.72 -6.45
N GLU A 157 8.23 -0.11 -7.57
CA GLU A 157 7.84 1.26 -7.92
C GLU A 157 6.32 1.40 -8.02
N MET A 158 5.66 0.49 -8.74
CA MET A 158 4.21 0.54 -8.96
C MET A 158 3.43 0.30 -7.67
N ILE A 159 4.03 -0.38 -6.70
CA ILE A 159 3.48 -0.58 -5.37
C ILE A 159 3.71 0.62 -4.45
N LEU A 160 4.94 1.15 -4.40
CA LEU A 160 5.35 2.16 -3.41
C LEU A 160 5.15 3.60 -3.87
N PHE A 161 5.17 3.91 -5.16
CA PHE A 161 4.95 5.29 -5.64
C PHE A 161 3.56 5.83 -5.30
N PRO A 162 2.47 5.04 -5.37
CA PRO A 162 1.18 5.48 -4.83
C PRO A 162 1.26 5.81 -3.33
N VAL A 163 2.04 5.05 -2.56
CA VAL A 163 2.25 5.32 -1.13
C VAL A 163 3.02 6.62 -0.94
N VAL A 164 4.07 6.87 -1.73
CA VAL A 164 4.80 8.15 -1.76
C VAL A 164 3.83 9.30 -2.08
N ASN A 165 2.99 9.13 -3.08
CA ASN A 165 2.00 10.13 -3.48
C ASN A 165 1.01 10.46 -2.34
N GLU A 166 0.53 9.44 -1.61
CA GLU A 166 -0.28 9.67 -0.41
C GLU A 166 0.50 10.40 0.68
N THR A 167 1.76 10.03 0.92
CA THR A 167 2.58 10.73 1.92
C THR A 167 2.78 12.21 1.56
N CYS A 168 2.92 12.54 0.27
CA CYS A 168 2.94 13.92 -0.20
C CYS A 168 1.60 14.64 0.03
N CYS A 169 0.46 13.97 -0.14
CA CYS A 169 -0.83 14.55 0.23
C CYS A 169 -0.97 14.83 1.72
N VAL A 170 -0.52 13.90 2.57
CA VAL A 170 -0.54 14.08 4.03
C VAL A 170 0.30 15.29 4.46
N LEU A 171 1.41 15.56 3.74
CA LEU A 171 2.22 16.78 3.93
C LEU A 171 1.48 18.03 3.42
N GLU A 172 0.85 17.96 2.26
CA GLU A 172 0.07 19.05 1.67
C GLU A 172 -1.10 19.49 2.58
N ASP A 173 -1.83 18.50 3.11
CA ASP A 173 -2.96 18.68 4.03
C ASP A 173 -2.52 19.15 5.42
N LYS A 174 -1.20 19.27 5.66
CA LYS A 174 -0.59 19.65 6.95
C LYS A 174 -1.02 18.77 8.12
N ILE A 175 -1.38 17.51 7.82
CA ILE A 175 -1.66 16.49 8.84
C ILE A 175 -0.37 16.14 9.59
N VAL A 176 0.75 16.15 8.88
CA VAL A 176 2.09 15.97 9.45
C VAL A 176 2.92 17.22 9.20
N VAL A 177 3.63 17.66 10.23
CA VAL A 177 4.42 18.91 10.20
C VAL A 177 5.75 18.72 9.48
N LYS A 178 6.39 17.55 9.62
CA LYS A 178 7.70 17.26 9.05
C LYS A 178 7.71 15.95 8.29
N ALA A 179 8.33 15.95 7.12
CA ALA A 179 8.54 14.73 6.33
C ALA A 179 9.38 13.67 7.07
N SER A 180 10.30 14.09 7.94
CA SER A 180 11.05 13.16 8.81
C SER A 180 10.15 12.30 9.69
N ASP A 181 8.99 12.83 10.12
CA ASP A 181 8.05 12.08 10.94
C ASP A 181 7.37 10.96 10.11
N LEU A 182 7.18 11.19 8.80
CA LEU A 182 6.68 10.18 7.87
C LEU A 182 7.74 9.10 7.60
N ASP A 183 9.01 9.49 7.46
CA ASP A 183 10.11 8.54 7.33
C ASP A 183 10.20 7.61 8.55
N VAL A 184 10.21 8.18 9.76
CA VAL A 184 10.21 7.41 11.01
C VAL A 184 8.95 6.54 11.13
N ALA A 185 7.78 7.05 10.75
CA ALA A 185 6.55 6.28 10.76
C ALA A 185 6.56 5.12 9.74
N SER A 186 7.19 5.31 8.58
CA SER A 186 7.32 4.28 7.55
C SER A 186 8.22 3.13 8.03
N VAL A 187 9.36 3.45 8.64
CA VAL A 187 10.29 2.44 9.19
C VAL A 187 9.65 1.71 10.37
N THR A 188 9.16 2.45 11.37
CA THR A 188 8.66 1.85 12.63
C THR A 188 7.22 1.33 12.56
N GLY A 189 6.48 1.65 11.50
CA GLY A 189 5.06 1.35 11.37
C GLY A 189 4.72 0.47 10.19
N MET A 190 5.22 0.80 9.00
CA MET A 190 4.97 0.08 7.75
C MET A 190 5.97 -1.07 7.52
N GLY A 191 7.10 -1.06 8.24
CA GLY A 191 8.19 -2.01 8.02
C GLY A 191 9.05 -1.65 6.82
N PHE A 192 9.18 -0.35 6.51
CA PHE A 192 10.08 0.14 5.47
C PHE A 192 11.55 -0.11 5.88
N PRO A 193 12.43 -0.53 4.95
CA PRO A 193 13.82 -0.85 5.28
C PRO A 193 14.58 0.36 5.83
N GLU A 194 15.04 0.26 7.07
CA GLU A 194 15.76 1.34 7.78
C GLU A 194 17.03 1.80 7.05
N TYR A 195 17.76 0.88 6.41
CA TYR A 195 18.97 1.21 5.64
C TYR A 195 18.68 2.02 4.36
N ARG A 196 17.40 2.21 4.00
CA ARG A 196 16.95 3.12 2.94
C ARG A 196 16.42 4.45 3.50
N GLY A 197 16.57 4.71 4.80
CA GLY A 197 16.19 5.93 5.51
C GLY A 197 14.71 6.01 5.88
N GLY A 198 13.82 5.94 4.88
CA GLY A 198 12.38 6.07 5.03
C GLY A 198 11.72 6.34 3.68
N ILE A 199 10.40 6.29 3.62
CA ILE A 199 9.68 6.34 2.34
C ILE A 199 9.84 7.66 1.58
N ILE A 200 9.84 8.81 2.27
CA ILE A 200 10.05 10.12 1.65
C ILE A 200 11.53 10.30 1.31
N PHE A 201 12.44 9.94 2.22
CA PHE A 201 13.88 9.98 1.94
C PHE A 201 14.22 9.16 0.69
N TRP A 202 13.77 7.90 0.63
CA TRP A 202 13.97 7.04 -0.54
C TRP A 202 13.35 7.63 -1.81
N ALA A 203 12.13 8.16 -1.73
CA ALA A 203 11.50 8.82 -2.88
C ALA A 203 12.31 10.02 -3.38
N ASP A 204 12.93 10.78 -2.47
CA ASP A 204 13.77 11.91 -2.84
C ASP A 204 15.06 11.48 -3.55
N THR A 205 15.64 10.33 -3.18
CA THR A 205 16.81 9.77 -3.89
C THR A 205 16.52 9.40 -5.35
N LEU A 206 15.26 9.05 -5.67
CA LEU A 206 14.82 8.80 -7.05
C LEU A 206 14.47 10.11 -7.78
N GLY A 207 14.00 11.09 -7.02
CA GLY A 207 13.65 12.42 -7.47
C GLY A 207 12.16 12.56 -7.85
N PRO A 208 11.50 13.66 -7.46
CA PRO A 208 10.05 13.83 -7.64
C PRO A 208 9.62 13.83 -9.10
N LYS A 209 10.47 14.30 -10.02
CA LYS A 209 10.17 14.29 -11.45
C LYS A 209 9.98 12.88 -11.99
N TYR A 210 10.83 11.94 -11.58
CA TYR A 210 10.73 10.56 -12.03
C TYR A 210 9.44 9.91 -11.52
N ILE A 211 9.18 10.03 -10.22
CA ILE A 211 7.98 9.48 -9.58
C ILE A 211 6.70 10.08 -10.18
N CYS A 212 6.63 11.41 -10.32
CA CYS A 212 5.48 12.08 -10.92
C CYS A 212 5.23 11.59 -12.36
N SER A 213 6.27 11.43 -13.18
CA SER A 213 6.13 10.96 -14.57
C SER A 213 5.57 9.54 -14.67
N LYS A 214 5.99 8.63 -13.77
CA LYS A 214 5.49 7.25 -13.71
C LYS A 214 4.03 7.21 -13.26
N LEU A 215 3.70 7.96 -12.21
CA LEU A 215 2.34 8.12 -11.71
C LEU A 215 1.39 8.71 -12.77
N GLU A 216 1.81 9.73 -13.52
CA GLU A 216 1.03 10.28 -14.64
C GLU A 216 0.79 9.25 -15.75
N LYS A 217 1.81 8.45 -16.09
CA LYS A 217 1.67 7.36 -17.08
C LYS A 217 0.64 6.35 -16.61
N TRP A 218 0.76 5.84 -15.39
CA TRP A 218 -0.17 4.87 -14.83
C TRP A 218 -1.55 5.45 -14.60
N SER A 219 -1.67 6.75 -14.30
CA SER A 219 -2.97 7.38 -14.10
C SER A 219 -3.80 7.43 -15.39
N LYS A 220 -3.14 7.60 -16.54
CA LYS A 220 -3.80 7.56 -17.85
C LYS A 220 -4.28 6.16 -18.22
N THR A 221 -3.54 5.12 -17.83
CA THR A 221 -3.84 3.73 -18.19
C THR A 221 -4.79 3.05 -17.20
N TYR A 222 -4.53 3.19 -15.90
CA TYR A 222 -5.17 2.45 -14.82
C TYR A 222 -6.07 3.33 -13.93
N GLY A 223 -6.18 4.62 -14.22
CA GLY A 223 -7.17 5.51 -13.63
C GLY A 223 -6.68 6.39 -12.47
N PRO A 224 -7.60 7.02 -11.74
CA PRO A 224 -7.29 8.13 -10.83
C PRO A 224 -6.50 7.73 -9.57
N PHE A 225 -6.40 6.43 -9.25
CA PHE A 225 -5.61 5.93 -8.12
C PHE A 225 -4.13 6.37 -8.20
N PHE A 226 -3.56 6.40 -9.41
CA PHE A 226 -2.17 6.81 -9.64
C PHE A 226 -2.03 8.32 -9.87
N LYS A 227 -3.10 9.12 -9.76
CA LYS A 227 -3.03 10.55 -10.07
C LYS A 227 -2.05 11.23 -9.09
N PRO A 228 -0.98 11.88 -9.58
CA PRO A 228 -0.08 12.64 -8.70
C PRO A 228 -0.83 13.74 -7.95
N CYS A 229 -0.48 13.94 -6.70
CA CYS A 229 -0.98 15.05 -5.92
C CYS A 229 -0.35 16.38 -6.32
N ALA A 230 -0.99 17.48 -5.94
CA ALA A 230 -0.52 18.81 -6.32
C ALA A 230 0.86 19.11 -5.71
N TYR A 231 1.12 18.70 -4.46
CA TYR A 231 2.45 18.84 -3.86
C TYR A 231 3.55 18.15 -4.67
N LEU A 232 3.36 16.86 -5.03
CA LEU A 232 4.35 16.11 -5.80
C LEU A 232 4.55 16.72 -7.20
N ALA A 233 3.47 17.11 -7.87
CA ALA A 233 3.52 17.75 -9.17
C ALA A 233 4.24 19.11 -9.13
N GLU A 234 4.01 19.90 -8.09
CA GLU A 234 4.70 21.18 -7.89
C GLU A 234 6.21 20.97 -7.74
N ARG A 235 6.64 20.07 -6.85
CA ARG A 235 8.06 19.75 -6.65
C ARG A 235 8.72 19.21 -7.92
N ALA A 236 8.01 18.34 -8.65
CA ALA A 236 8.46 17.83 -9.94
C ALA A 236 8.67 18.95 -10.97
N SER A 237 7.77 19.94 -11.01
CA SER A 237 7.86 21.09 -11.93
C SER A 237 9.04 22.01 -11.61
N LYS A 238 9.29 22.24 -10.31
CA LYS A 238 10.37 23.11 -9.81
C LYS A 238 11.73 22.42 -9.75
N ARG A 239 11.77 21.09 -9.93
CA ARG A 239 12.97 20.24 -9.74
C ARG A 239 13.56 20.40 -8.33
N GLU A 240 12.68 20.55 -7.36
CA GLU A 240 13.02 20.66 -5.95
C GLU A 240 12.95 19.29 -5.29
N SER A 241 13.64 19.13 -4.16
CA SER A 241 13.49 17.96 -3.30
C SER A 241 12.05 17.85 -2.76
N LEU A 242 11.60 16.63 -2.51
CA LEU A 242 10.36 16.34 -1.77
C LEU A 242 10.41 16.87 -0.34
N VAL A 243 11.61 17.12 0.17
CA VAL A 243 11.90 17.55 1.53
C VAL A 243 12.60 18.90 1.51
N ASN A 244 12.06 19.87 2.25
CA ASN A 244 12.85 21.04 2.63
C ASN A 244 13.64 20.62 3.87
N TYR A 245 14.90 20.20 3.69
CA TYR A 245 15.82 19.99 4.80
C TYR A 245 16.22 21.31 5.45
#